data_AF-A0A378VUB6-F1
#
_entry.id   AF-A0A378VUB6-F1
#
_cell.length_a   1.000
_cell.length_b   1.000
_cell.length_c   1.000
_cell.angle_alpha   90.00
_cell.angle_beta   90.00
_cell.angle_gamma   90.00
#
_symmetry.space_group_name_H-M   'P 1'
#
loop_
_entity.id
_entity.type
_entity.pdbx_description
1 polymer ?
#
loop_
_entity_poly.entity_id
_entity_poly.type
_entity_poly.pdbx_seq_one_letter_code
_entity_poly.pdbx_strand_id
1 'polypeptide(L)'
;MAKESLMSHIDIQELQEKAASGAELSTTEALRLELFEKVNALGIGAQGLGGLTTVLDVKILDYPTHAASKPIAMIPNCAATRHVEFELDGSGPVELTPPRVEDWPDLTYSPDNGKRVDVDKLTKEEVASWKPATYCC
;
A
#
# COMPACT_ATOMS: atom_id res chain seq x y z
N MET A 1 -10.62 -4.25 15.38
CA MET A 1 -9.18 -4.53 15.29
C MET A 1 -8.65 -4.69 13.86
N ALA A 2 -8.75 -5.83 13.15
CA ALA A 2 -8.06 -5.96 11.85
C ALA A 2 -8.53 -4.93 10.79
N LYS A 3 -9.84 -4.71 10.63
CA LYS A 3 -10.36 -3.68 9.71
C LYS A 3 -10.07 -2.26 10.21
N GLU A 4 -10.12 -2.07 11.52
CA GLU A 4 -9.90 -0.79 12.20
C GLU A 4 -8.45 -0.32 12.06
N SER A 5 -7.48 -1.23 12.09
CA SER A 5 -6.06 -0.88 11.90
C SER A 5 -5.77 -0.26 10.54
N LEU A 6 -6.63 -0.48 9.54
CA LEU A 6 -6.50 0.13 8.21
C LEU A 6 -6.94 1.60 8.16
N MET A 7 -7.56 2.11 9.23
CA MET A 7 -8.04 3.49 9.28
C MET A 7 -6.95 4.46 9.77
N SER A 8 -5.89 3.96 10.40
CA SER A 8 -4.76 4.77 10.85
C SER A 8 -3.96 5.35 9.68
N HIS A 9 -3.38 6.54 9.88
CA HIS A 9 -2.51 7.19 8.91
C HIS A 9 -1.30 6.34 8.54
N ILE A 10 -0.78 6.51 7.33
CA ILE A 10 0.53 5.97 6.97
C ILE A 10 1.59 6.79 7.72
N ASP A 11 2.32 6.14 8.62
CA ASP A 11 3.27 6.80 9.53
C ASP A 11 4.55 5.97 9.71
N ILE A 12 4.85 5.06 8.78
CA ILE A 12 6.02 4.18 8.87
C ILE A 12 7.34 4.97 8.92
N GLN A 13 7.38 6.13 8.27
CA GLN A 13 8.55 7.03 8.27
C GLN A 13 8.81 7.59 9.67
N GLU A 14 7.78 8.00 10.40
CA GLU A 14 7.92 8.47 11.79
C GLU A 14 8.48 7.36 12.69
N LEU A 15 8.03 6.12 12.47
CA LEU A 15 8.55 4.96 13.20
C LEU A 15 10.02 4.64 12.84
N GLN A 16 10.41 4.82 11.58
CA GLN A 16 11.80 4.69 11.14
C GLN A 16 12.70 5.76 11.78
N GLU A 17 12.23 7.01 11.84
CA GLU A 17 12.94 8.11 12.51
C GLU A 17 13.08 7.85 14.01
N LYS A 18 12.01 7.38 14.66
CA LYS A 18 12.05 6.95 16.07
C LYS A 18 13.11 5.87 16.28
N ALA A 19 13.14 4.84 15.44
CA ALA A 19 14.16 3.79 15.52
C ALA A 19 15.58 4.34 15.31
N ALA A 20 15.77 5.23 14.33
CA ALA A 20 17.06 5.85 14.03
C ALA A 20 17.57 6.75 15.17
N SER A 21 16.67 7.34 15.96
CA SER A 21 17.04 8.14 17.14
C SER A 21 17.61 7.31 18.30
N GLY A 22 17.50 5.98 18.24
CA GLY A 22 17.89 5.07 19.31
C GLY A 22 16.86 4.95 20.44
N ALA A 23 15.65 5.48 20.25
CA ALA A 23 14.55 5.30 21.19
C ALA A 23 14.16 3.82 21.32
N GLU A 24 13.76 3.41 22.52
CA GLU A 24 13.24 2.06 22.75
C GLU A 24 11.94 1.84 21.97
N LEU A 25 11.87 0.73 21.25
CA LEU A 25 10.70 0.30 20.51
C LEU A 25 9.96 -0.79 21.28
N SER A 26 8.64 -0.69 21.32
CA SER A 26 7.79 -1.80 21.73
C SER A 26 7.97 -3.01 20.80
N THR A 27 7.58 -4.19 21.27
CA THR A 27 7.62 -5.42 20.46
C THR A 27 6.80 -5.27 19.16
N THR A 28 5.66 -4.59 19.23
CA THR A 28 4.77 -4.34 18.09
C THR A 28 5.40 -3.39 17.08
N GLU A 29 6.07 -2.33 17.54
CA GLU A 29 6.81 -1.39 16.68
C GLU A 29 7.98 -2.07 15.96
N ALA A 30 8.79 -2.85 16.68
CA ALA A 30 9.89 -3.59 16.09
C ALA A 30 9.39 -4.59 15.03
N LEU A 31 8.32 -5.33 15.33
CA LEU A 31 7.72 -6.27 14.38
C LEU A 31 7.14 -5.55 13.15
N ARG A 32 6.55 -4.38 13.33
CA ARG A 32 6.01 -3.57 12.23
C ARG A 32 7.11 -3.15 11.24
N LEU A 33 8.26 -2.68 11.74
CA LEU A 33 9.42 -2.35 10.92
C LEU A 33 9.98 -3.59 10.20
N GLU A 34 10.14 -4.69 10.93
CA GLU A 34 10.64 -5.96 10.36
C GLU A 34 9.76 -6.45 9.20
N LEU A 35 8.44 -6.42 9.37
CA LEU A 35 7.50 -6.83 8.33
C LEU A 35 7.52 -5.88 7.13
N PHE A 36 7.55 -4.57 7.36
CA PHE A 36 7.65 -3.58 6.29
C PHE A 36 8.90 -3.81 5.42
N GLU A 37 10.06 -3.99 6.05
CA GLU A 37 11.32 -4.26 5.35
C GLU A 37 11.27 -5.58 4.59
N LYS A 38 10.86 -6.67 5.25
CA LYS A 38 10.81 -8.00 4.63
C LYS A 38 9.87 -8.06 3.44
N VAL A 39 8.69 -7.46 3.54
CA VAL A 39 7.70 -7.49 2.46
C VAL A 39 8.17 -6.67 1.25
N ASN A 40 8.81 -5.53 1.47
CA ASN A 40 9.39 -4.73 0.38
C ASN A 40 10.64 -5.40 -0.23
N ALA A 41 11.44 -6.10 0.58
CA ALA A 41 12.60 -6.86 0.10
C ALA A 41 12.25 -8.07 -0.78
N LEU A 42 10.99 -8.52 -0.82
CA LEU A 42 10.55 -9.58 -1.74
C LEU A 42 10.63 -9.16 -3.22
N GLY A 43 10.71 -7.85 -3.50
CA GLY A 43 10.82 -7.33 -4.88
C GLY A 43 9.56 -7.51 -5.72
N ILE A 44 8.42 -7.84 -5.10
CA ILE A 44 7.11 -8.00 -5.77
C ILE A 44 6.66 -6.67 -6.38
N GLY A 45 6.87 -5.56 -5.66
CA GLY A 45 6.56 -4.21 -6.11
C GLY A 45 5.07 -3.93 -6.29
N ALA A 46 4.76 -2.72 -6.74
CA ALA A 46 3.40 -2.28 -6.93
C ALA A 46 2.70 -3.15 -7.99
N GLN A 47 1.48 -3.60 -7.69
CA GLN A 47 0.68 -4.47 -8.57
C GLN A 47 1.32 -5.84 -8.89
N GLY A 48 2.45 -6.20 -8.27
CA GLY A 48 3.17 -7.44 -8.58
C GLY A 48 4.01 -7.37 -9.86
N LEU A 49 4.31 -6.17 -10.36
CA LEU A 49 5.08 -5.95 -11.59
C LEU A 49 6.59 -5.82 -11.35
N GLY A 50 7.06 -6.16 -10.15
CA GLY A 50 8.41 -5.91 -9.70
C GLY A 50 8.60 -4.51 -9.13
N GLY A 51 9.67 -4.30 -8.36
CA GLY A 51 10.07 -2.99 -7.85
C GLY A 51 10.37 -2.95 -6.37
N LEU A 52 10.56 -1.74 -5.84
CA LEU A 52 11.05 -1.51 -4.47
C LEU A 52 9.93 -1.52 -3.40
N THR A 53 8.69 -1.23 -3.81
CA THR A 53 7.61 -0.95 -2.86
C THR A 53 6.41 -1.84 -3.14
N THR A 54 6.22 -2.85 -2.29
CA THR A 54 5.05 -3.72 -2.25
C THR A 54 4.00 -3.19 -1.27
N VAL A 55 4.45 -2.66 -0.11
CA VAL A 55 3.59 -2.07 0.93
C VAL A 55 4.05 -0.67 1.28
N LEU A 56 3.09 0.21 1.55
CA LEU A 56 3.35 1.58 2.03
C LEU A 56 3.45 1.62 3.56
N ASP A 57 2.76 0.71 4.25
CA ASP A 57 2.76 0.60 5.71
C ASP A 57 2.26 -0.80 6.13
N VAL A 58 2.53 -1.19 7.37
CA VAL A 58 2.00 -2.36 8.07
C VAL A 58 1.43 -1.89 9.40
N LYS A 59 0.19 -2.25 9.76
CA LYS A 59 -0.40 -1.88 11.06
C LYS A 59 -0.67 -3.14 11.88
N ILE A 60 -0.27 -3.13 13.15
CA ILE A 60 -0.43 -4.25 14.08
C ILE A 60 -1.19 -3.76 15.31
N LEU A 61 -2.31 -4.42 15.59
CA LEU A 61 -3.05 -4.29 16.84
C LEU A 61 -3.07 -5.66 17.51
N ASP A 62 -2.69 -5.70 18.78
CA ASP A 62 -2.73 -6.89 19.61
C ASP A 62 -3.79 -6.77 20.70
N TYR A 63 -4.24 -7.91 21.22
CA TYR A 63 -5.23 -7.97 22.28
C TYR A 63 -5.04 -9.25 23.10
N PRO A 64 -5.32 -9.24 24.41
CA PRO A 64 -5.24 -10.44 25.23
C PRO A 64 -6.18 -11.54 24.73
N THR A 65 -5.69 -12.77 24.66
CA THR A 65 -6.49 -13.94 24.28
C THR A 65 -6.31 -15.08 25.28
N HIS A 66 -7.25 -16.03 25.28
CA HIS A 66 -7.13 -17.22 26.10
C HIS A 66 -5.86 -18.01 25.72
N ALA A 67 -5.13 -18.57 26.68
CA ALA A 67 -3.85 -19.24 26.41
C ALA A 67 -3.95 -20.40 25.40
N ALA A 68 -5.11 -21.06 25.30
CA ALA A 68 -5.38 -22.11 24.32
C ALA A 68 -5.81 -21.58 22.93
N SER A 69 -5.83 -20.27 22.69
CA SER A 69 -6.32 -19.66 21.45
C SER A 69 -5.51 -18.42 21.08
N LYS A 70 -4.92 -18.41 19.87
CA LYS A 70 -4.19 -17.27 19.33
C LYS A 70 -4.76 -16.88 17.96
N PRO A 71 -5.93 -16.21 17.91
CA PRO A 71 -6.49 -15.72 16.66
C PRO A 71 -5.56 -14.67 16.05
N ILE A 72 -5.32 -14.80 14.74
CA ILE A 72 -4.56 -13.84 13.94
C ILE A 72 -5.42 -13.50 12.74
N ALA A 73 -5.60 -12.21 12.47
CA ALA A 73 -6.31 -11.71 11.30
C ALA A 73 -5.41 -10.75 10.54
N MET A 74 -5.31 -10.95 9.23
CA MET A 74 -4.60 -10.08 8.30
C MET A 74 -5.59 -9.59 7.26
N ILE A 75 -5.58 -8.28 6.98
CA ILE A 75 -6.39 -7.67 5.94
C ILE A 75 -5.55 -6.64 5.18
N PRO A 76 -5.46 -6.73 3.85
CA PRO A 76 -4.79 -5.71 3.05
C PRO A 76 -5.70 -4.50 2.81
N ASN A 77 -5.11 -3.31 2.70
CA ASN A 77 -5.75 -2.12 2.13
C ASN A 77 -5.22 -1.89 0.72
N CYS A 78 -6.10 -1.50 -0.21
CA CYS A 78 -5.75 -1.32 -1.61
C CYS A 78 -5.40 0.13 -1.93
N ALA A 79 -4.93 0.38 -3.16
CA ALA A 79 -4.63 1.72 -3.66
C ALA A 79 -5.83 2.68 -3.57
N ALA A 80 -7.06 2.17 -3.59
CA ALA A 80 -8.28 2.96 -3.39
C ALA A 80 -8.59 3.19 -1.89
N THR A 81 -7.56 3.57 -1.11
CA THR A 81 -7.69 3.91 0.30
C THR A 81 -8.47 5.21 0.46
N ARG A 82 -9.76 5.08 0.77
CA ARG A 82 -10.71 6.19 0.88
C ARG A 82 -11.37 6.11 2.23
N HIS A 83 -10.93 6.98 3.14
CA HIS A 83 -11.44 7.09 4.49
C HIS A 83 -11.42 8.56 4.90
N VAL A 84 -12.40 8.96 5.70
CA VAL A 84 -12.48 10.29 6.31
C VAL A 84 -12.99 10.12 7.73
N GLU A 85 -12.37 10.83 8.66
CA GLU A 85 -12.79 10.94 10.06
C GLU A 85 -13.06 12.42 10.35
N PHE A 86 -14.12 12.69 11.08
CA PHE A 86 -14.47 14.03 11.52
C PHE A 86 -15.25 13.95 12.83
N GLU A 87 -15.13 15.00 13.65
CA GLU A 87 -15.89 15.16 14.89
C GLU A 87 -16.90 16.29 14.70
N LEU A 88 -18.10 16.10 15.25
CA LEU A 88 -19.14 17.14 15.22
C LEU A 88 -19.05 17.96 16.51
N ASP A 89 -18.68 19.24 16.37
CA ASP A 89 -18.57 20.19 17.48
C ASP A 89 -19.83 21.09 17.65
N GLY A 90 -20.83 20.91 16.78
CA GLY A 90 -22.06 21.70 16.76
C GLY A 90 -21.98 23.00 15.96
N SER A 91 -20.86 23.29 15.28
CA SER A 91 -20.68 24.50 14.47
C SER A 91 -21.40 24.47 13.11
N GLY A 92 -21.81 23.29 12.63
CA GLY A 92 -22.51 23.13 11.36
C GLY A 92 -22.23 21.78 10.68
N PRO A 93 -22.64 21.62 9.42
CA PRO A 93 -22.28 20.45 8.61
C PRO A 93 -20.77 20.46 8.30
N VAL A 94 -20.19 19.27 8.16
CA VAL A 94 -18.81 19.12 7.68
C VAL A 94 -18.72 19.42 6.19
N GLU A 95 -17.78 20.27 5.79
CA GLU A 95 -17.45 20.53 4.39
C GLU A 95 -16.13 19.85 4.02
N LEU A 96 -16.17 18.87 3.12
CA LEU A 96 -15.00 18.15 2.64
C LEU A 96 -14.57 18.72 1.29
N THR A 97 -13.48 19.51 1.30
CA THR A 97 -12.93 20.09 0.06
C THR A 97 -12.06 19.05 -0.65
N PRO A 98 -12.32 18.74 -1.95
CA PRO A 98 -11.45 17.87 -2.71
C PRO A 98 -10.02 18.43 -2.79
N PRO A 99 -8.99 17.57 -2.80
CA PRO A 99 -7.61 17.97 -3.01
C PRO A 99 -7.41 18.63 -4.38
N ARG A 100 -6.42 19.52 -4.48
CA ARG A 100 -6.14 20.27 -5.71
C ARG A 100 -5.37 19.39 -6.67
N VAL A 101 -5.72 19.41 -7.96
CA VAL A 101 -5.07 18.58 -8.98
C VAL A 101 -3.58 18.91 -9.09
N GLU A 102 -3.23 20.17 -8.83
CA GLU A 102 -1.87 20.70 -8.86
C GLU A 102 -0.97 20.15 -7.75
N ASP A 103 -1.54 19.48 -6.73
CA ASP A 103 -0.75 18.82 -5.67
C ASP A 103 -0.12 17.50 -6.16
N TRP A 104 -0.60 16.95 -7.27
CA TRP A 104 0.00 15.77 -7.89
C TRP A 104 1.20 16.15 -8.77
N PRO A 105 2.29 15.36 -8.73
CA PRO A 105 3.43 15.62 -9.60
C PRO A 105 3.07 15.41 -11.07
N ASP A 106 3.65 16.21 -11.95
CA ASP A 106 3.57 16.00 -13.39
C ASP A 106 4.17 14.64 -13.76
N LEU A 107 3.32 13.75 -14.28
CA LEU A 107 3.74 12.41 -14.66
C LEU A 107 4.41 12.44 -16.03
N THR A 108 5.71 12.15 -16.06
CA THR A 108 6.44 11.87 -17.31
C THR A 108 6.17 10.43 -17.77
N TYR A 109 4.94 10.14 -18.17
CA TYR A 109 4.58 8.84 -18.71
C TYR A 109 5.04 8.75 -20.18
N SER A 110 5.98 7.83 -20.47
CA SER A 110 6.33 7.47 -21.83
C SER A 110 5.99 5.99 -22.11
N PRO A 111 5.07 5.69 -23.04
CA PRO A 111 4.69 4.33 -23.41
C PRO A 111 5.68 3.66 -24.38
N ASP A 112 6.87 4.23 -24.61
CA ASP A 112 7.83 3.77 -25.62
C ASP A 112 8.28 2.30 -25.44
N ASN A 113 8.20 1.79 -24.21
CA ASN A 113 8.57 0.41 -23.87
C ASN A 113 7.43 -0.61 -24.05
N GLY A 114 6.22 -0.15 -24.42
CA GLY A 114 5.06 -0.99 -24.67
C GLY A 114 5.01 -1.50 -26.11
N LYS A 115 4.72 -2.79 -26.30
CA LYS A 115 4.38 -3.33 -27.61
C LYS A 115 2.99 -2.88 -28.01
N ARG A 116 2.86 -2.15 -29.11
CA ARG A 116 1.56 -1.79 -29.67
C ARG A 116 0.81 -3.02 -30.20
N VAL A 117 -0.45 -3.19 -29.82
CA VAL A 117 -1.27 -4.33 -30.24
C VAL A 117 -2.60 -3.87 -30.84
N ASP A 118 -2.87 -4.30 -32.08
CA ASP A 118 -4.18 -4.15 -32.72
C ASP A 118 -5.08 -5.33 -32.29
N VAL A 119 -6.01 -5.06 -31.39
CA VAL A 119 -6.90 -6.08 -30.80
C VAL A 119 -7.82 -6.72 -31.86
N ASP A 120 -8.15 -5.99 -32.94
CA ASP A 120 -9.02 -6.50 -34.00
C ASP A 120 -8.31 -7.52 -34.91
N LYS A 121 -6.96 -7.56 -34.88
CA LYS A 121 -6.13 -8.45 -35.71
C LYS A 121 -5.29 -9.44 -34.90
N LEU A 122 -5.44 -9.48 -33.58
CA LEU A 122 -4.61 -10.28 -32.70
C LEU A 122 -4.79 -11.79 -32.93
N THR A 123 -3.68 -12.50 -33.16
CA THR A 123 -3.68 -13.96 -33.35
C THR A 123 -3.14 -14.70 -32.12
N LYS A 124 -3.49 -15.98 -31.98
CA LYS A 124 -2.99 -16.82 -30.87
C LYS A 124 -1.48 -17.02 -30.96
N GLU A 125 -0.96 -17.12 -32.17
CA GLU A 125 0.46 -17.27 -32.47
C GLU A 125 1.24 -16.03 -32.03
N GLU A 126 0.67 -14.83 -32.25
CA GLU A 126 1.27 -13.60 -31.77
C GLU A 126 1.32 -13.56 -30.24
N VAL A 127 0.21 -13.86 -29.54
CA VAL A 127 0.18 -13.90 -28.06
C VAL A 127 1.18 -14.92 -27.52
N ALA A 128 1.30 -16.08 -28.17
CA ALA A 128 2.25 -17.13 -27.78
C ALA A 128 3.72 -16.71 -27.91
N SER A 129 4.03 -15.69 -28.72
CA SER A 129 5.39 -15.15 -28.84
C SER A 129 5.80 -14.24 -27.68
N TRP A 130 4.86 -13.79 -26.85
CA TRP A 130 5.12 -12.82 -25.80
C TRP A 130 5.80 -13.47 -24.60
N LYS A 131 6.77 -12.76 -24.03
CA LYS A 131 7.41 -13.16 -22.78
C LYS A 131 6.55 -12.70 -21.60
N PRO A 132 6.56 -13.42 -20.47
CA PRO A 132 6.03 -12.89 -19.21
C PRO A 132 6.61 -11.49 -18.94
N ALA A 133 5.77 -10.58 -18.43
CA ALA A 133 6.07 -9.15 -18.23
C ALA A 133 6.28 -8.31 -19.51
N THR A 134 5.81 -8.77 -20.67
CA THR A 134 5.66 -7.90 -21.86
C THR A 134 4.55 -6.88 -21.60
N TYR A 135 4.88 -5.59 -21.64
CA TYR A 135 3.89 -4.52 -21.61
C TYR A 135 3.29 -4.35 -23.00
N CYS A 136 1.95 -4.33 -23.10
CA CYS A 136 1.23 -4.09 -24.34
C CYS A 136 0.42 -2.79 -24.21
N CYS A 137 0.37 -2.00 -25.29
CA CYS A 137 -0.40 -0.75 -25.38
C CYS A 137 -1.27 -0.71 -26.62
#